data_AF-A0A2A9MIY2-F1
#
_entry.id   AF-A0A2A9MIY2-F1
#
_cell.length_a   1.000
_cell.length_b   1.000
_cell.length_c   1.000
_cell.angle_alpha   90.00
_cell.angle_beta   90.00
_cell.angle_gamma   90.00
#
_symmetry.space_group_name_H-M   'P 1'
#
loop_
_entity.id
_entity.type
_entity.pdbx_description
1 polymer ?
#
loop_
_entity_poly.entity_id
_entity_poly.type
_entity_poly.pdbx_seq_one_letter_code
_entity_poly.pdbx_strand_id
1 'polypeptide(L)'
;MLPCVEFGANCKPGTCQADSAAVKGYSCKCPQGHTLEKGPGGEARCELTACGKFGKNCGVGTCIDDASDTQSYQCKCPPGFMSVKGNSGPTCEPTPCSKYGENCGVGSCVNDLSQSHGYTCKCPRGYLLAKGKAGPTCDPTACTKFGKSCGVGSCIDDASESSGYRCSCPSGYVSKVGASGPVCAERACRVFGRKCGVGDCVEDEEARNGYRCKCPPGYFALPGPDGSLCTRTPCSVYGKNCGDGRCVDDLRAAHGYRCECLPGYTMTQTADPANPSGGFAVCSRDPCSGNPCVWGTCRPKALGGGYTCVCPSGTMKVYRGGKPRCYHRLS
;
A
#
# COMPACT_ATOMS: atom_id res chain seq x y z
N MET A 1 90.20 -0.14 -38.45
CA MET A 1 89.54 -1.45 -38.19
C MET A 1 88.04 -1.23 -38.22
N LEU A 2 87.28 -2.14 -38.84
CA LEU A 2 85.81 -2.04 -38.89
C LEU A 2 85.26 -2.23 -37.46
N PRO A 3 84.57 -1.24 -36.86
CA PRO A 3 84.16 -1.29 -35.46
C PRO A 3 83.23 -2.47 -35.13
N CYS A 4 82.52 -3.02 -36.13
CA CYS A 4 81.74 -4.25 -35.96
C CYS A 4 82.55 -5.55 -35.89
N VAL A 5 83.82 -5.57 -36.32
CA VAL A 5 84.70 -6.74 -36.16
C VAL A 5 85.18 -6.87 -34.72
N GLU A 6 85.41 -5.73 -34.06
CA GLU A 6 85.90 -5.67 -32.68
C GLU A 6 84.76 -5.73 -31.64
N PHE A 7 83.64 -5.05 -31.91
CA PHE A 7 82.54 -4.91 -30.94
C PHE A 7 81.26 -5.66 -31.33
N GLY A 8 81.24 -6.40 -32.44
CA GLY A 8 80.04 -7.06 -32.96
C GLY A 8 79.41 -8.08 -32.02
N ALA A 9 80.19 -8.66 -31.09
CA ALA A 9 79.68 -9.56 -30.07
C ALA A 9 78.70 -8.88 -29.08
N ASN A 10 78.87 -7.57 -28.84
CA ASN A 10 78.02 -6.79 -27.93
C ASN A 10 76.61 -6.57 -28.48
N CYS A 11 76.42 -6.72 -29.79
CA CYS A 11 75.12 -6.57 -30.41
C CYS A 11 74.26 -7.83 -30.34
N LYS A 12 74.77 -9.00 -29.93
CA LYS A 12 73.96 -10.23 -29.83
C LYS A 12 72.85 -10.04 -28.78
N PRO A 13 71.58 -10.38 -29.08
CA PRO A 13 71.09 -11.18 -30.22
C PRO A 13 70.77 -10.40 -31.53
N GLY A 14 71.02 -9.11 -31.58
CA GLY A 14 70.89 -8.27 -32.77
C GLY A 14 72.09 -8.26 -33.71
N THR A 15 72.09 -7.29 -34.62
CA THR A 15 73.10 -7.13 -35.68
C THR A 15 73.87 -5.84 -35.50
N CYS A 16 75.19 -5.89 -35.69
CA CYS A 16 76.04 -4.69 -35.62
C CYS A 16 75.98 -3.91 -36.94
N GLN A 17 75.88 -2.58 -36.84
CA GLN A 17 75.98 -1.66 -37.95
C GLN A 17 77.03 -0.59 -37.64
N ALA A 18 77.82 -0.19 -38.64
CA ALA A 18 78.74 0.93 -38.48
C ALA A 18 77.94 2.23 -38.33
N ASP A 19 78.30 3.04 -37.33
CA ASP A 19 77.64 4.29 -37.01
C ASP A 19 78.69 5.31 -36.57
N SER A 20 79.06 6.22 -37.48
CA SER A 20 80.07 7.24 -37.24
C SER A 20 79.65 8.30 -36.20
N ALA A 21 78.37 8.36 -35.83
CA ALA A 21 77.87 9.24 -34.77
C ALA A 21 77.95 8.61 -33.37
N ALA A 22 78.17 7.29 -33.27
CA ALA A 22 78.35 6.60 -32.01
C ALA A 22 79.79 6.75 -31.48
N VAL A 23 79.95 6.83 -30.15
CA VAL A 23 81.25 7.03 -29.48
C VAL A 23 82.31 5.99 -29.87
N LYS A 24 81.89 4.74 -30.11
CA LYS A 24 82.76 3.64 -30.56
C LYS A 24 82.62 3.32 -32.05
N GLY A 25 81.94 4.15 -32.84
CA GLY A 25 81.79 3.98 -34.29
C GLY A 25 80.82 2.87 -34.73
N TYR A 26 80.03 2.30 -33.82
CA TYR A 26 79.02 1.27 -34.12
C TYR A 26 77.73 1.46 -33.33
N SER A 27 76.65 0.91 -33.86
CA SER A 27 75.33 0.81 -33.23
C SER A 27 74.78 -0.61 -33.43
N CYS A 28 73.77 -1.00 -32.65
CA CYS A 28 73.14 -2.30 -32.77
C CYS A 28 71.71 -2.16 -33.26
N LYS A 29 71.35 -2.95 -34.28
CA LYS A 29 69.96 -3.15 -34.69
C LYS A 29 69.40 -4.35 -33.92
N CYS A 30 68.55 -4.06 -32.94
CA CYS A 30 68.01 -5.06 -32.03
C CYS A 30 66.77 -5.76 -32.61
N PRO A 31 66.60 -7.07 -32.34
CA PRO A 31 65.41 -7.81 -32.74
C PRO A 31 64.20 -7.41 -31.88
N GLN A 32 63.01 -7.88 -32.26
CA GLN A 32 61.78 -7.61 -31.50
C GLN A 32 61.91 -8.10 -30.05
N GLY A 33 61.42 -7.31 -29.09
CA GLY A 33 61.56 -7.57 -27.65
C GLY A 33 62.92 -7.16 -27.08
N HIS A 34 63.77 -6.49 -27.86
CA HIS A 34 65.01 -5.88 -27.40
C HIS A 34 65.07 -4.40 -27.78
N THR A 35 65.67 -3.59 -26.91
CA THR A 35 65.96 -2.17 -27.15
C THR A 35 67.46 -1.91 -27.13
N LEU A 36 67.85 -0.82 -27.79
CA LEU A 36 69.24 -0.37 -27.83
C LEU A 36 69.55 0.41 -26.55
N GLU A 37 70.39 -0.16 -25.70
CA GLU A 37 70.90 0.47 -24.48
C GLU A 37 72.35 0.95 -24.70
N LYS A 38 72.71 2.08 -24.08
CA LYS A 38 74.08 2.62 -24.09
C LYS A 38 74.74 2.37 -22.75
N GLY A 39 75.78 1.53 -22.75
CA GLY A 39 76.56 1.25 -21.54
C GLY A 39 77.41 2.45 -21.08
N PRO A 40 78.00 2.39 -19.86
CA PRO A 40 78.76 3.48 -19.24
C PRO A 40 79.96 3.98 -20.06
N GLY A 41 80.46 3.17 -21.00
CA GLY A 41 81.57 3.50 -21.90
C GLY A 41 81.15 3.78 -23.36
N GLY A 42 79.88 4.09 -23.62
CA GLY A 42 79.37 4.34 -24.98
C GLY A 42 79.19 3.08 -25.84
N GLU A 43 79.14 1.91 -25.21
CA GLU A 43 78.90 0.63 -25.88
C GLU A 43 77.42 0.43 -26.18
N ALA A 44 77.10 0.17 -27.43
CA ALA A 44 75.76 -0.19 -27.87
C ALA A 44 75.50 -1.67 -27.59
N ARG A 45 74.37 -1.98 -26.96
CA ARG A 45 73.96 -3.36 -26.61
C ARG A 45 72.47 -3.55 -26.83
N CYS A 46 72.05 -4.77 -27.17
CA CYS A 46 70.64 -5.11 -27.28
C CYS A 46 70.15 -5.78 -25.99
N GLU A 47 69.48 -5.02 -25.13
CA GLU A 47 68.91 -5.54 -23.90
C GLU A 47 67.44 -5.92 -24.10
N LEU A 48 66.99 -6.98 -23.43
CA LEU A 48 65.58 -7.36 -23.43
C LEU A 48 64.74 -6.21 -22.85
N THR A 49 63.68 -5.82 -23.57
CA THR A 49 62.68 -4.89 -23.06
C THR A 49 61.85 -5.54 -21.96
N ALA A 50 61.07 -4.75 -21.24
CA ALA A 50 60.11 -5.25 -20.27
C ALA A 50 59.14 -6.27 -20.88
N CYS A 51 58.63 -6.05 -22.10
CA CYS A 51 57.84 -7.01 -22.85
C CYS A 51 58.64 -8.22 -23.34
N GLY A 52 59.92 -8.06 -23.68
CA GLY A 52 60.81 -9.18 -23.98
C GLY A 52 60.98 -10.13 -22.78
N LYS A 53 61.11 -9.58 -21.57
CA LYS A 53 61.27 -10.35 -20.31
C LYS A 53 59.94 -10.91 -19.78
N PHE A 54 58.90 -10.08 -19.77
CA PHE A 54 57.65 -10.34 -19.02
C PHE A 54 56.39 -10.34 -19.87
N GLY A 55 56.47 -10.14 -21.19
CA GLY A 55 55.29 -9.97 -22.05
C GLY A 55 54.34 -11.16 -22.06
N LYS A 56 54.81 -12.37 -21.72
CA LYS A 56 53.95 -13.56 -21.53
C LYS A 56 52.93 -13.38 -20.40
N ASN A 57 53.20 -12.50 -19.43
CA ASN A 57 52.30 -12.23 -18.31
C ASN A 57 51.00 -11.55 -18.76
N CYS A 58 50.98 -10.92 -19.93
CA CYS A 58 49.75 -10.36 -20.50
C CYS A 58 48.73 -11.43 -20.92
N GLY A 59 49.11 -12.71 -21.00
CA GLY A 59 48.19 -13.81 -21.33
C GLY A 59 47.53 -13.61 -22.69
N VAL A 60 46.21 -13.39 -22.69
CA VAL A 60 45.41 -13.12 -23.91
C VAL A 60 45.59 -11.70 -24.46
N GLY A 61 46.26 -10.81 -23.71
CA GLY A 61 46.53 -9.43 -24.09
C GLY A 61 47.80 -9.26 -24.90
N THR A 62 47.94 -8.07 -25.50
CA THR A 62 49.17 -7.65 -26.17
C THR A 62 50.05 -6.84 -25.21
N CYS A 63 51.32 -7.19 -25.10
CA CYS A 63 52.28 -6.41 -24.30
C CYS A 63 52.73 -5.15 -25.05
N ILE A 64 52.84 -4.05 -24.31
CA ILE A 64 53.33 -2.75 -24.80
C ILE A 64 54.40 -2.26 -23.82
N ASP A 65 55.61 -2.03 -24.31
CA ASP A 65 56.69 -1.44 -23.51
C ASP A 65 56.34 0.02 -23.16
N ASP A 66 56.63 0.45 -21.93
CA ASP A 66 56.42 1.83 -21.53
C ASP A 66 57.47 2.72 -22.20
N ALA A 67 57.02 3.79 -22.88
CA ALA A 67 57.93 4.69 -23.58
C ALA A 67 58.85 5.47 -22.62
N SER A 68 58.50 5.53 -21.33
CA SER A 68 59.21 6.33 -20.33
C SER A 68 60.18 5.52 -19.45
N ASP A 69 60.07 4.20 -19.46
CA ASP A 69 60.89 3.30 -18.63
C ASP A 69 61.08 1.97 -19.34
N THR A 70 62.32 1.66 -19.75
CA THR A 70 62.67 0.43 -20.48
C THR A 70 62.47 -0.85 -19.65
N GLN A 71 62.19 -0.70 -18.35
CA GLN A 71 61.88 -1.79 -17.42
C GLN A 71 60.38 -1.90 -17.08
N SER A 72 59.53 -0.99 -17.59
CA SER A 72 58.07 -1.01 -17.38
C SER A 72 57.32 -1.46 -18.65
N TYR A 73 56.19 -2.14 -18.45
CA TYR A 73 55.29 -2.57 -19.54
C TYR A 73 53.83 -2.46 -19.11
N GLN A 74 52.93 -2.43 -20.09
CA GLN A 74 51.48 -2.50 -19.91
C GLN A 74 50.88 -3.58 -20.79
N CYS A 75 49.75 -4.15 -20.36
CA CYS A 75 49.00 -5.11 -21.15
C CYS A 75 47.76 -4.45 -21.75
N LYS A 76 47.70 -4.39 -23.08
CA LYS A 76 46.48 -4.02 -23.79
C LYS A 76 45.58 -5.25 -23.92
N CYS A 77 44.51 -5.25 -23.14
CA CYS A 77 43.60 -6.39 -23.06
C CYS A 77 42.51 -6.34 -24.16
N PRO A 78 42.07 -7.50 -24.69
CA PRO A 78 40.94 -7.57 -25.61
C PRO A 78 39.60 -7.25 -24.90
N PRO A 79 38.51 -7.02 -25.66
CA PRO A 79 37.18 -6.82 -25.08
C PRO A 79 36.79 -7.94 -24.12
N GLY A 80 36.23 -7.56 -22.97
CA GLY A 80 35.88 -8.50 -21.90
C GLY A 80 37.02 -8.82 -20.93
N PHE A 81 38.21 -8.25 -21.13
CA PHE A 81 39.33 -8.33 -20.19
C PHE A 81 39.78 -6.93 -19.77
N MET A 82 40.36 -6.83 -18.58
CA MET A 82 40.97 -5.61 -18.05
C MET A 82 42.37 -5.88 -17.56
N SER A 83 43.23 -4.85 -17.65
CA SER A 83 44.57 -4.95 -17.09
C SER A 83 44.49 -4.79 -15.57
N VAL A 84 45.01 -5.79 -14.85
CA VAL A 84 45.13 -5.77 -13.40
C VAL A 84 46.60 -5.89 -13.01
N LYS A 85 47.00 -5.20 -11.94
CA LYS A 85 48.37 -5.25 -11.44
C LYS A 85 48.53 -6.44 -10.49
N GLY A 86 49.19 -7.49 -10.96
CA GLY A 86 49.53 -8.66 -10.15
C GLY A 86 50.94 -8.58 -9.55
N ASN A 87 51.30 -9.57 -8.73
CA ASN A 87 52.64 -9.69 -8.13
C ASN A 87 53.75 -9.89 -9.17
N SER A 88 53.40 -10.40 -10.35
CA SER A 88 54.33 -10.65 -11.47
C SER A 88 54.28 -9.53 -12.53
N GLY A 89 53.62 -8.41 -12.24
CA GLY A 89 53.36 -7.32 -13.18
C GLY A 89 51.92 -7.34 -13.73
N PRO A 90 51.59 -6.44 -14.68
CA PRO A 90 50.27 -6.36 -15.25
C PRO A 90 49.89 -7.63 -16.02
N THR A 91 48.64 -8.06 -15.88
CA THR A 91 48.05 -9.18 -16.61
C THR A 91 46.64 -8.85 -17.06
N CYS A 92 46.11 -9.57 -18.04
CA CYS A 92 44.74 -9.41 -18.52
C CYS A 92 43.83 -10.44 -17.86
N GLU A 93 42.95 -9.96 -16.99
CA GLU A 93 41.93 -10.79 -16.35
C GLU A 93 40.53 -10.48 -16.89
N PRO A 94 39.62 -11.47 -16.94
CA PRO A 94 38.24 -11.23 -17.33
C PRO A 94 37.61 -10.12 -16.49
N THR A 95 36.90 -9.20 -17.13
CA THR A 95 36.19 -8.15 -16.41
C THR A 95 35.11 -8.76 -15.51
N PRO A 96 34.74 -8.10 -14.40
CA PRO A 96 33.63 -8.54 -13.55
C PRO A 96 32.34 -8.78 -14.34
N CYS A 97 32.01 -7.95 -15.34
CA CYS A 97 30.85 -8.19 -16.20
C CYS A 97 30.98 -9.40 -17.12
N SER A 98 32.18 -9.70 -17.62
CA SER A 98 32.40 -10.92 -18.43
C SER A 98 32.29 -12.18 -17.58
N LYS A 99 32.56 -12.10 -16.28
CA LYS A 99 32.51 -13.24 -15.35
C LYS A 99 31.15 -13.40 -14.66
N TYR A 100 30.50 -12.30 -14.32
CA TYR A 100 29.32 -12.26 -13.44
C TYR A 100 28.14 -11.49 -14.04
N GLY A 101 28.21 -11.05 -15.30
CA GLY A 101 27.19 -10.21 -15.92
C GLY A 101 25.79 -10.84 -15.95
N GLU A 102 25.72 -12.17 -16.03
CA GLU A 102 24.47 -12.95 -15.96
C GLU A 102 23.70 -12.71 -14.65
N ASN A 103 24.37 -12.32 -13.57
CA ASN A 103 23.73 -12.02 -12.30
C ASN A 103 22.79 -10.80 -12.38
N CYS A 104 22.97 -9.92 -13.37
CA CYS A 104 22.07 -8.81 -13.62
C CYS A 104 20.69 -9.25 -14.13
N GLY A 105 20.51 -10.51 -14.53
CA GLY A 105 19.26 -11.05 -15.04
C GLY A 105 18.79 -10.28 -16.26
N VAL A 106 17.66 -9.59 -16.15
CA VAL A 106 17.11 -8.75 -17.24
C VAL A 106 17.85 -7.42 -17.43
N GLY A 107 18.75 -7.06 -16.52
CA GLY A 107 19.54 -5.83 -16.56
C GLY A 107 20.82 -5.94 -17.38
N SER A 108 21.43 -4.79 -17.68
CA SER A 108 22.73 -4.73 -18.34
C SER A 108 23.85 -4.54 -17.32
N CYS A 109 24.91 -5.33 -17.42
CA CYS A 109 26.07 -5.22 -16.53
C CYS A 109 26.95 -4.01 -16.89
N VAL A 110 27.48 -3.34 -15.86
CA VAL A 110 28.46 -2.27 -15.99
C VAL A 110 29.61 -2.51 -15.02
N ASN A 111 30.84 -2.56 -15.53
CA ASN A 111 32.02 -2.68 -14.69
C ASN A 111 32.15 -1.42 -13.82
N ASP A 112 32.27 -1.62 -12.52
CA ASP A 112 32.37 -0.55 -11.52
C ASP A 112 33.22 -1.06 -10.35
N LEU A 113 34.51 -0.75 -10.40
CA LEU A 113 35.51 -1.18 -9.43
C LEU A 113 35.30 -0.56 -8.03
N SER A 114 34.42 0.43 -7.88
CA SER A 114 34.05 0.96 -6.57
C SER A 114 33.09 0.04 -5.79
N GLN A 115 32.44 -0.90 -6.49
CA GLN A 115 31.55 -1.88 -5.87
C GLN A 115 32.34 -3.07 -5.32
N SER A 116 31.80 -3.73 -4.30
CA SER A 116 32.42 -4.92 -3.68
C SER A 116 32.66 -6.08 -4.66
N HIS A 117 31.87 -6.16 -5.74
CA HIS A 117 32.00 -7.19 -6.77
C HIS A 117 32.68 -6.70 -8.05
N GLY A 118 33.09 -5.42 -8.12
CA GLY A 118 33.70 -4.82 -9.31
C GLY A 118 32.72 -4.54 -10.46
N TYR A 119 31.42 -4.69 -10.25
CA TYR A 119 30.37 -4.34 -11.21
C TYR A 119 29.08 -3.88 -10.51
N THR A 120 28.21 -3.24 -11.30
CA THR A 120 26.81 -2.93 -10.94
C THR A 120 25.89 -3.28 -12.12
N CYS A 121 24.58 -3.30 -11.86
CA CYS A 121 23.57 -3.59 -12.88
C CYS A 121 22.75 -2.33 -13.21
N LYS A 122 22.56 -2.07 -14.49
CA LYS A 122 21.58 -1.09 -14.98
C LYS A 122 20.27 -1.81 -15.25
N CYS A 123 19.26 -1.53 -14.43
CA CYS A 123 17.96 -2.19 -14.52
C CYS A 123 17.02 -1.48 -15.50
N PRO A 124 16.26 -2.23 -16.33
CA PRO A 124 15.24 -1.67 -17.19
C PRO A 124 14.05 -1.15 -16.37
N ARG A 125 13.13 -0.44 -17.04
CA ARG A 125 11.87 0.00 -16.42
C ARG A 125 11.11 -1.17 -15.81
N GLY A 126 10.57 -0.96 -14.61
CA GLY A 126 9.86 -2.00 -13.85
C GLY A 126 10.77 -2.91 -13.02
N TYR A 127 12.08 -2.66 -12.99
CA TYR A 127 13.05 -3.38 -12.18
C TYR A 127 13.91 -2.40 -11.39
N LEU A 128 14.33 -2.81 -10.18
CA LEU A 128 15.18 -2.02 -9.30
C LEU A 128 16.47 -2.78 -8.99
N LEU A 129 17.54 -2.03 -8.78
CA LEU A 129 18.82 -2.58 -8.36
C LEU A 129 18.67 -3.17 -6.95
N ALA A 130 18.90 -4.46 -6.83
CA ALA A 130 18.83 -5.21 -5.59
C ALA A 130 20.18 -5.86 -5.27
N LYS A 131 20.39 -6.15 -3.98
CA LYS A 131 21.56 -6.91 -3.51
C LYS A 131 21.21 -8.39 -3.52
N GLY A 132 21.59 -9.09 -4.59
CA GLY A 132 21.48 -10.54 -4.68
C GLY A 132 22.57 -11.26 -3.88
N LYS A 133 22.39 -12.57 -3.64
CA LYS A 133 23.37 -13.40 -2.92
C LYS A 133 24.72 -13.49 -3.63
N ALA A 134 24.73 -13.42 -4.97
CA ALA A 134 25.91 -13.51 -5.81
C ALA A 134 26.42 -12.14 -6.30
N GLY A 135 25.84 -11.04 -5.81
CA GLY A 135 26.15 -9.67 -6.21
C GLY A 135 24.92 -8.87 -6.65
N PRO A 136 25.12 -7.67 -7.23
CA PRO A 136 24.02 -6.83 -7.71
C PRO A 136 23.15 -7.56 -8.73
N THR A 137 21.84 -7.35 -8.66
CA THR A 137 20.86 -7.93 -9.58
C THR A 137 19.70 -6.97 -9.82
N CYS A 138 18.83 -7.26 -10.78
CA CYS A 138 17.66 -6.46 -11.09
C CYS A 138 16.40 -7.21 -10.69
N ASP A 139 15.80 -6.82 -9.56
CA ASP A 139 14.57 -7.42 -9.08
C ASP A 139 13.35 -6.68 -9.61
N PRO A 140 12.28 -7.39 -10.00
CA PRO A 140 11.08 -6.72 -10.48
C PRO A 140 10.43 -5.94 -9.34
N THR A 141 9.99 -4.73 -9.66
CA THR A 141 9.20 -3.86 -8.79
C THR A 141 7.88 -4.52 -8.39
N ALA A 142 7.22 -3.96 -7.37
CA ALA A 142 5.94 -4.47 -6.92
C ALA A 142 4.86 -4.31 -8.00
N CYS A 143 4.86 -3.21 -8.76
CA CYS A 143 3.97 -3.04 -9.90
C CYS A 143 4.24 -4.00 -11.06
N THR A 144 5.50 -4.35 -11.33
CA THR A 144 5.80 -5.38 -12.34
C THR A 144 5.27 -6.75 -11.91
N LYS A 145 5.36 -7.09 -10.63
CA LYS A 145 4.88 -8.38 -10.10
C LYS A 145 3.36 -8.43 -9.94
N PHE A 146 2.77 -7.37 -9.40
CA PHE A 146 1.42 -7.36 -8.85
C PHE A 146 0.53 -6.23 -9.40
N GLY A 147 1.00 -5.43 -10.34
CA GLY A 147 0.25 -4.25 -10.81
C GLY A 147 -1.11 -4.56 -11.44
N LYS A 148 -1.32 -5.79 -11.92
CA LYS A 148 -2.63 -6.27 -12.40
C LYS A 148 -3.70 -6.31 -11.29
N SER A 149 -3.29 -6.39 -10.02
CA SER A 149 -4.20 -6.36 -8.87
C SER A 149 -4.95 -5.04 -8.75
N CYS A 150 -4.46 -3.94 -9.34
CA CYS A 150 -5.18 -2.67 -9.36
C CYS A 150 -6.46 -2.69 -10.21
N GLY A 151 -6.69 -3.74 -11.00
CA GLY A 151 -7.87 -3.87 -11.84
C GLY A 151 -7.98 -2.73 -12.86
N VAL A 152 -8.99 -1.89 -12.71
CA VAL A 152 -9.20 -0.70 -13.57
C VAL A 152 -8.26 0.47 -13.26
N GLY A 153 -7.54 0.39 -12.14
CA GLY A 153 -6.60 1.44 -11.70
C GLY A 153 -5.21 1.30 -12.30
N SER A 154 -4.41 2.35 -12.13
CA SER A 154 -2.98 2.35 -12.46
C SER A 154 -2.15 2.00 -11.24
N CYS A 155 -1.16 1.13 -11.41
CA CYS A 155 -0.23 0.77 -10.33
C CYS A 155 0.88 1.83 -10.20
N ILE A 156 1.24 2.15 -8.96
CA ILE A 156 2.34 3.04 -8.60
C ILE A 156 3.21 2.34 -7.56
N ASP A 157 4.49 2.14 -7.85
CA ASP A 157 5.44 1.60 -6.89
C ASP A 157 5.59 2.55 -5.70
N ASP A 158 5.45 2.01 -4.50
CA ASP A 158 5.44 2.76 -3.26
C ASP A 158 6.03 1.92 -2.13
N ALA A 159 7.31 2.13 -1.85
CA ALA A 159 8.02 1.39 -0.80
C ALA A 159 7.54 1.74 0.62
N SER A 160 6.72 2.78 0.81
CA SER A 160 6.10 3.08 2.11
C SER A 160 4.91 2.17 2.42
N GLU A 161 4.33 1.56 1.39
CA GLU A 161 3.27 0.57 1.54
C GLU A 161 3.84 -0.80 1.88
N SER A 162 3.15 -1.55 2.75
CA SER A 162 3.55 -2.91 3.11
C SER A 162 3.57 -3.87 1.92
N SER A 163 2.76 -3.58 0.90
CA SER A 163 2.73 -4.33 -0.36
C SER A 163 3.80 -3.87 -1.37
N GLY A 164 4.46 -2.73 -1.12
CA GLY A 164 5.45 -2.12 -2.02
C GLY A 164 4.85 -1.35 -3.19
N TYR A 165 3.52 -1.25 -3.29
CA TYR A 165 2.80 -0.47 -4.31
C TYR A 165 1.47 0.05 -3.78
N ARG A 166 0.89 1.02 -4.50
CA ARG A 166 -0.49 1.49 -4.33
C ARG A 166 -1.19 1.60 -5.68
N CYS A 167 -2.53 1.60 -5.64
CA CYS A 167 -3.35 1.79 -6.83
C CYS A 167 -3.89 3.22 -6.91
N SER A 168 -3.66 3.88 -8.04
CA SER A 168 -4.36 5.11 -8.40
C SER A 168 -5.67 4.75 -9.11
N CYS A 169 -6.78 5.02 -8.46
CA CYS A 169 -8.10 4.63 -8.93
C CYS A 169 -8.78 5.74 -9.73
N PRO A 170 -9.44 5.42 -10.86
CA PRO A 170 -10.20 6.38 -11.64
C PRO A 170 -11.44 6.88 -10.89
N SER A 171 -12.07 7.93 -11.40
CA SER A 171 -13.31 8.49 -10.83
C SER A 171 -14.39 7.41 -10.66
N GLY A 172 -15.02 7.39 -9.48
CA GLY A 172 -16.03 6.38 -9.14
C GLY A 172 -15.46 5.11 -8.51
N TYR A 173 -14.14 5.00 -8.33
CA TYR A 173 -13.46 3.91 -7.64
C TYR A 173 -12.68 4.43 -6.43
N VAL A 174 -12.36 3.54 -5.50
CA VAL A 174 -11.50 3.80 -4.33
C VAL A 174 -10.52 2.64 -4.16
N SER A 175 -9.34 2.95 -3.62
CA SER A 175 -8.35 1.92 -3.27
C SER A 175 -8.83 1.18 -2.02
N LYS A 176 -8.91 -0.14 -2.09
CA LYS A 176 -9.21 -1.03 -0.95
C LYS A 176 -8.15 -2.12 -0.84
N VAL A 177 -7.98 -2.66 0.35
CA VAL A 177 -7.10 -3.83 0.57
C VAL A 177 -7.86 -5.09 0.16
N GLY A 178 -7.44 -5.70 -0.95
CA GLY A 178 -7.93 -6.99 -1.41
C GLY A 178 -7.08 -8.15 -0.89
N ALA A 179 -7.46 -9.38 -1.24
CA ALA A 179 -6.75 -10.59 -0.83
C ALA A 179 -5.30 -10.66 -1.35
N SER A 180 -5.00 -10.00 -2.47
CA SER A 180 -3.69 -10.00 -3.13
C SER A 180 -3.00 -8.64 -3.12
N GLY A 181 -3.42 -7.74 -2.22
CA GLY A 181 -2.93 -6.37 -2.12
C GLY A 181 -3.96 -5.32 -2.53
N PRO A 182 -3.54 -4.06 -2.71
CA PRO A 182 -4.46 -2.97 -3.04
C PRO A 182 -5.15 -3.21 -4.39
N VAL A 183 -6.44 -2.86 -4.45
CA VAL A 183 -7.31 -2.99 -5.63
C VAL A 183 -8.24 -1.79 -5.73
N CYS A 184 -8.54 -1.35 -6.96
CA CYS A 184 -9.58 -0.35 -7.18
C CYS A 184 -10.96 -0.99 -7.19
N ALA A 185 -11.73 -0.76 -6.14
CA ALA A 185 -13.12 -1.18 -6.03
C ALA A 185 -14.06 -0.03 -6.36
N GLU A 186 -15.23 -0.32 -6.93
CA GLU A 186 -16.26 0.69 -7.12
C GLU A 186 -16.69 1.28 -5.78
N ARG A 187 -16.98 2.58 -5.78
CA ARG A 187 -17.58 3.27 -4.63
C ARG A 187 -18.89 2.62 -4.24
N ALA A 188 -19.10 2.40 -2.94
CA ALA A 188 -20.23 1.62 -2.47
C ALA A 188 -21.56 2.30 -2.81
N CYS A 189 -21.63 3.63 -2.78
CA CYS A 189 -22.83 4.37 -3.19
C CYS A 189 -23.10 4.33 -4.69
N ARG A 190 -22.10 4.06 -5.52
CA ARG A 190 -22.32 3.85 -6.95
C ARG A 190 -23.02 2.52 -7.21
N VAL A 191 -22.60 1.47 -6.50
CA VAL A 191 -23.13 0.11 -6.64
C VAL A 191 -24.46 -0.05 -5.91
N PHE A 192 -24.54 0.43 -4.67
CA PHE A 192 -25.64 0.17 -3.75
C PHE A 192 -26.50 1.38 -3.45
N GLY A 193 -26.19 2.59 -3.94
CA GLY A 193 -26.90 3.81 -3.56
C GLY A 193 -28.41 3.78 -3.82
N ARG A 194 -28.84 3.08 -4.89
CA ARG A 194 -30.27 2.87 -5.18
C ARG A 194 -31.01 2.11 -4.07
N LYS A 195 -30.29 1.31 -3.26
CA LYS A 195 -30.86 0.57 -2.13
C LYS A 195 -31.29 1.49 -0.97
N CYS A 196 -30.87 2.76 -0.95
CA CYS A 196 -31.36 3.70 0.05
C CYS A 196 -32.81 4.16 -0.17
N GLY A 197 -33.40 3.86 -1.33
CA GLY A 197 -34.77 4.24 -1.66
C GLY A 197 -34.92 5.76 -1.65
N VAL A 198 -35.68 6.29 -0.68
CA VAL A 198 -35.90 7.74 -0.53
C VAL A 198 -34.77 8.47 0.18
N GLY A 199 -33.78 7.76 0.73
CA GLY A 199 -32.65 8.35 1.44
C GLY A 199 -31.43 8.59 0.55
N ASP A 200 -30.52 9.42 1.04
CA ASP A 200 -29.23 9.68 0.41
C ASP A 200 -28.23 8.59 0.80
N CYS A 201 -27.41 8.14 -0.14
CA CYS A 201 -26.32 7.23 0.15
C CYS A 201 -25.08 7.99 0.65
N VAL A 202 -24.42 7.45 1.67
CA VAL A 202 -23.18 7.96 2.23
C VAL A 202 -22.15 6.83 2.27
N GLU A 203 -20.95 7.07 1.76
CA GLU A 203 -19.83 6.12 1.86
C GLU A 203 -19.46 5.91 3.34
N ASP A 204 -19.34 4.65 3.74
CA ASP A 204 -19.06 4.26 5.12
C ASP A 204 -18.33 2.91 5.13
N GLU A 205 -17.00 2.97 5.16
CA GLU A 205 -16.13 1.78 5.08
C GLU A 205 -16.30 0.82 6.26
N GLU A 206 -16.87 1.29 7.38
CA GLU A 206 -17.18 0.45 8.56
C GLU A 206 -18.52 -0.28 8.41
N ALA A 207 -19.40 0.22 7.54
CA ALA A 207 -20.68 -0.39 7.28
C ALA A 207 -20.56 -1.64 6.40
N ARG A 208 -21.51 -2.56 6.56
CA ARG A 208 -21.63 -3.72 5.67
C ARG A 208 -21.78 -3.22 4.22
N ASN A 209 -20.92 -3.70 3.33
CA ASN A 209 -20.82 -3.29 1.93
C ASN A 209 -20.29 -1.87 1.68
N GLY A 210 -19.75 -1.18 2.69
CA GLY A 210 -19.06 0.10 2.52
C GLY A 210 -19.95 1.33 2.39
N TYR A 211 -21.25 1.23 2.71
CA TYR A 211 -22.17 2.37 2.66
C TYR A 211 -23.22 2.36 3.77
N ARG A 212 -23.76 3.54 4.07
CA ARG A 212 -24.98 3.73 4.86
C ARG A 212 -25.96 4.69 4.20
N CYS A 213 -27.24 4.59 4.56
CA CYS A 213 -28.27 5.50 4.10
C CYS A 213 -28.57 6.57 5.14
N LYS A 214 -28.57 7.82 4.69
CA LYS A 214 -29.06 8.97 5.43
C LYS A 214 -30.53 9.18 5.08
N CYS A 215 -31.42 8.89 6.03
CA CYS A 215 -32.86 8.93 5.78
C CYS A 215 -33.45 10.32 6.03
N PRO A 216 -34.43 10.74 5.23
CA PRO A 216 -35.17 11.99 5.46
C PRO A 216 -36.06 11.87 6.72
N PRO A 217 -36.60 13.00 7.24
CA PRO A 217 -37.55 12.98 8.34
C PRO A 217 -38.73 12.04 8.09
N GLY A 218 -39.13 11.28 9.12
CA GLY A 218 -40.16 10.26 9.02
C GLY A 218 -39.68 8.91 8.45
N TYR A 219 -38.38 8.77 8.19
CA TYR A 219 -37.72 7.52 7.83
C TYR A 219 -36.55 7.23 8.76
N PHE A 220 -36.24 5.94 8.94
CA PHE A 220 -35.05 5.49 9.66
C PHE A 220 -34.31 4.42 8.87
N ALA A 221 -33.00 4.33 9.08
CA ALA A 221 -32.14 3.36 8.44
C ALA A 221 -32.21 2.03 9.20
N LEU A 222 -32.79 1.01 8.57
CA LEU A 222 -32.72 -0.36 9.08
C LEU A 222 -31.51 -1.07 8.48
N PRO A 223 -30.70 -1.78 9.29
CA PRO A 223 -29.68 -2.67 8.75
C PRO A 223 -30.34 -3.89 8.08
N GLY A 224 -30.06 -4.09 6.80
CA GLY A 224 -30.48 -5.24 6.01
C GLY A 224 -29.31 -6.16 5.63
N PRO A 225 -29.59 -7.30 4.97
CA PRO A 225 -28.56 -8.21 4.45
C PRO A 225 -27.66 -7.51 3.42
N ASP A 226 -28.22 -6.56 2.68
CA ASP A 226 -27.58 -5.86 1.59
C ASP A 226 -26.99 -4.49 1.93
N GLY A 227 -27.12 -4.05 3.19
CA GLY A 227 -26.81 -2.70 3.65
C GLY A 227 -28.03 -2.03 4.26
N SER A 228 -27.95 -0.73 4.53
CA SER A 228 -29.09 0.00 5.13
C SER A 228 -30.16 0.37 4.09
N LEU A 229 -31.41 0.41 4.53
CA LEU A 229 -32.57 0.85 3.75
C LEU A 229 -33.38 1.85 4.58
N CYS A 230 -33.81 2.95 3.96
CA CYS A 230 -34.73 3.88 4.59
C CYS A 230 -36.15 3.35 4.55
N THR A 231 -36.69 3.02 5.73
CA THR A 231 -38.09 2.65 5.90
C THR A 231 -38.83 3.71 6.71
N ARG A 232 -40.14 3.80 6.53
CA ARG A 232 -40.96 4.75 7.29
C ARG A 232 -40.88 4.43 8.78
N THR A 233 -40.76 5.46 9.62
CA THR A 233 -40.78 5.25 11.07
C THR A 233 -42.15 4.76 11.51
N PRO A 234 -42.23 3.95 12.59
CA PRO A 234 -43.51 3.50 13.11
C PRO A 234 -44.42 4.68 13.48
N CYS A 235 -43.91 5.81 13.98
CA CYS A 235 -44.74 7.01 14.16
C CYS A 235 -45.25 7.62 12.86
N SER A 236 -44.51 7.53 11.76
CA SER A 236 -44.98 8.01 10.46
C SER A 236 -46.08 7.14 9.86
N VAL A 237 -46.23 5.89 10.30
CA VAL A 237 -47.27 4.95 9.83
C VAL A 237 -48.43 4.87 10.83
N TYR A 238 -48.11 4.70 12.10
CA TYR A 238 -49.04 4.38 13.19
C TYR A 238 -49.19 5.51 14.21
N GLY A 239 -48.58 6.69 14.00
CA GLY A 239 -48.63 7.78 14.98
C GLY A 239 -50.04 8.29 15.29
N LYS A 240 -50.98 8.13 14.35
CA LYS A 240 -52.41 8.42 14.58
C LYS A 240 -53.03 7.53 15.66
N ASN A 241 -52.45 6.37 15.93
CA ASN A 241 -52.93 5.44 16.97
C ASN A 241 -52.66 5.98 18.37
N CYS A 242 -51.88 7.05 18.54
CA CYS A 242 -51.69 7.69 19.84
C CYS A 242 -52.87 8.54 20.30
N GLY A 243 -53.89 8.76 19.46
CA GLY A 243 -55.04 9.60 19.80
C GLY A 243 -54.60 11.03 20.12
N ASP A 244 -54.99 11.53 21.30
CA ASP A 244 -54.60 12.85 21.80
C ASP A 244 -53.18 12.88 22.43
N GLY A 245 -52.30 11.98 21.99
CA GLY A 245 -50.92 11.85 22.45
C GLY A 245 -49.90 12.13 21.35
N ARG A 246 -48.66 12.45 21.74
CA ARG A 246 -47.52 12.56 20.83
C ARG A 246 -46.91 11.17 20.60
N CYS A 247 -46.78 10.77 19.35
CA CYS A 247 -46.00 9.58 19.01
C CYS A 247 -44.50 9.85 19.12
N VAL A 248 -43.75 8.92 19.71
CA VAL A 248 -42.28 8.95 19.78
C VAL A 248 -41.73 7.62 19.27
N ASP A 249 -40.85 7.69 18.27
CA ASP A 249 -40.17 6.52 17.73
C ASP A 249 -39.25 5.92 18.81
N ASP A 250 -39.40 4.63 19.08
CA ASP A 250 -38.72 3.90 20.14
C ASP A 250 -38.48 2.45 19.71
N LEU A 251 -37.30 2.19 19.15
CA LEU A 251 -36.93 0.87 18.63
C LEU A 251 -36.85 -0.22 19.71
N ARG A 252 -36.91 0.13 21.00
CA ARG A 252 -36.99 -0.84 22.11
C ARG A 252 -38.42 -1.23 22.44
N ALA A 253 -39.42 -0.47 21.99
CA ALA A 253 -40.83 -0.81 22.14
C ALA A 253 -41.23 -1.94 21.19
N ALA A 254 -42.20 -2.77 21.58
CA ALA A 254 -42.65 -3.94 20.80
C ALA A 254 -43.10 -3.59 19.35
N HIS A 255 -43.53 -2.35 19.12
CA HIS A 255 -43.95 -1.86 17.80
C HIS A 255 -43.03 -0.78 17.22
N GLY A 256 -41.87 -0.55 17.85
CA GLY A 256 -40.89 0.46 17.41
C GLY A 256 -41.33 1.92 17.67
N TYR A 257 -42.41 2.15 18.40
CA TYR A 257 -42.83 3.46 18.90
C TYR A 257 -43.56 3.34 20.25
N ARG A 258 -43.65 4.48 20.95
CA ARG A 258 -44.52 4.67 22.12
C ARG A 258 -45.33 5.96 21.99
N CYS A 259 -46.43 6.04 22.73
CA CYS A 259 -47.23 7.25 22.83
C CYS A 259 -46.95 7.98 24.14
N GLU A 260 -46.75 9.29 24.07
CA GLU A 260 -46.61 10.18 25.22
C GLU A 260 -47.87 11.05 25.29
N CYS A 261 -48.70 10.82 26.32
CA CYS A 261 -49.96 11.56 26.45
C CYS A 261 -49.72 13.03 26.80
N LEU A 262 -50.55 13.90 26.21
CA LEU A 262 -50.59 15.31 26.58
C LEU A 262 -51.08 15.47 28.04
N PRO A 263 -50.73 16.58 28.71
CA PRO A 263 -51.23 16.85 30.06
C PRO A 263 -52.77 16.75 30.14
N GLY A 264 -53.27 16.01 31.13
CA GLY A 264 -54.72 15.75 31.30
C GLY A 264 -55.26 14.55 30.52
N TYR A 265 -54.39 13.80 29.82
CA TYR A 265 -54.70 12.54 29.14
C TYR A 265 -53.90 11.40 29.77
N THR A 266 -54.47 10.20 29.77
CA THR A 266 -53.85 8.98 30.31
C THR A 266 -53.89 7.86 29.28
N MET A 267 -52.91 6.96 29.34
CA MET A 267 -52.86 5.78 28.48
C MET A 267 -54.07 4.88 28.75
N THR A 268 -54.80 4.52 27.71
CA THR A 268 -55.93 3.59 27.73
C THR A 268 -55.67 2.48 26.72
N GLN A 269 -55.84 1.21 27.11
CA GLN A 269 -55.80 0.12 26.13
C GLN A 269 -57.14 0.06 25.40
N THR A 270 -57.10 0.19 24.08
CA THR A 270 -58.20 -0.23 23.22
C THR A 270 -57.85 -1.59 22.62
N ALA A 271 -58.75 -2.55 22.73
CA ALA A 271 -58.65 -3.79 21.99
C ALA A 271 -58.76 -3.45 20.49
N ASP A 272 -57.77 -3.86 19.70
CA ASP A 272 -57.90 -3.84 18.24
C ASP A 272 -58.87 -4.97 17.83
N PRO A 273 -59.99 -4.68 17.13
CA PRO A 273 -60.85 -5.73 16.62
C PRO A 273 -60.13 -6.69 15.66
N ALA A 274 -59.02 -6.26 15.03
CA ALA A 274 -58.23 -7.07 14.11
C ALA A 274 -57.09 -7.87 14.79
N ASN A 275 -56.76 -7.59 16.06
CA ASN A 275 -55.72 -8.32 16.79
C ASN A 275 -56.00 -8.38 18.32
N PRO A 276 -56.69 -9.43 18.80
CA PRO A 276 -57.10 -9.54 20.21
C PRO A 276 -55.94 -9.81 21.19
N SER A 277 -54.71 -9.99 20.71
CA SER A 277 -53.53 -10.26 21.55
C SER A 277 -52.63 -9.04 21.79
N GLY A 278 -52.91 -7.90 21.15
CA GLY A 278 -52.08 -6.69 21.25
C GLY A 278 -52.93 -5.43 21.26
N GLY A 279 -53.45 -5.05 22.43
CA GLY A 279 -54.13 -3.77 22.59
C GLY A 279 -53.17 -2.62 22.31
N PHE A 280 -53.57 -1.68 21.44
CA PHE A 280 -52.83 -0.43 21.28
C PHE A 280 -53.15 0.49 22.45
N ALA A 281 -52.12 1.10 23.01
CA ALA A 281 -52.25 2.03 24.11
C ALA A 281 -52.48 3.44 23.53
N VAL A 282 -53.70 3.93 23.63
CA VAL A 282 -54.18 5.21 23.08
C VAL A 282 -54.28 6.24 24.21
N CYS A 283 -53.87 7.48 23.97
CA CYS A 283 -54.10 8.55 24.93
C CYS A 283 -55.55 9.01 24.87
N SER A 284 -56.26 8.82 25.98
CA SER A 284 -57.63 9.29 26.15
C SER A 284 -57.71 10.24 27.34
N ARG A 285 -58.72 11.11 27.35
CA ARG A 285 -58.93 12.08 28.44
C ARG A 285 -58.92 11.37 29.79
N ASP A 286 -58.18 11.93 30.75
CA ASP A 286 -58.07 11.36 32.10
C ASP A 286 -59.48 11.19 32.68
N PRO A 287 -59.91 9.97 33.03
CA PRO A 287 -61.23 9.74 33.60
C PRO A 287 -61.43 10.44 34.95
N CYS A 288 -60.35 10.88 35.62
CA CYS A 288 -60.38 11.69 36.83
C CYS A 288 -60.34 13.21 36.58
N SER A 289 -60.27 13.65 35.32
CA SER A 289 -60.36 15.06 34.97
C SER A 289 -61.66 15.68 35.48
N GLY A 290 -61.56 16.73 36.30
CA GLY A 290 -62.71 17.38 36.96
C GLY A 290 -63.25 16.67 38.21
N ASN A 291 -62.51 15.70 38.76
CA ASN A 291 -62.87 14.89 39.94
C ASN A 291 -64.33 14.36 39.93
N PRO A 292 -64.63 13.27 39.19
CA PRO A 292 -65.98 12.73 39.10
C PRO A 292 -66.49 12.07 40.40
N CYS A 293 -65.63 11.92 41.41
CA CYS A 293 -65.94 11.24 42.67
C CYS A 293 -66.72 12.10 43.68
N VAL A 294 -66.98 13.37 43.34
CA VAL A 294 -67.69 14.35 44.17
C VAL A 294 -66.96 14.57 45.51
N TRP A 295 -67.36 13.88 46.58
CA TRP A 295 -66.71 13.95 47.90
C TRP A 295 -65.59 12.91 48.10
N GLY A 296 -65.20 12.18 47.05
CA GLY A 296 -64.11 11.20 47.10
C GLY A 296 -62.88 11.62 46.31
N THR A 297 -61.78 10.90 46.53
CA THR A 297 -60.57 11.02 45.73
C THR A 297 -60.66 10.08 44.53
N CYS A 298 -60.60 10.64 43.32
CA CYS A 298 -60.55 9.84 42.10
C CYS A 298 -59.17 9.20 41.91
N ARG A 299 -59.16 7.92 41.49
CA ARG A 299 -57.97 7.22 41.03
C ARG A 299 -58.23 6.56 39.69
N PRO A 300 -57.44 6.86 38.63
CA PRO A 300 -57.57 6.17 37.36
C PRO A 300 -57.19 4.69 37.53
N LYS A 301 -57.89 3.80 36.82
CA LYS A 301 -57.53 2.37 36.77
C LYS A 301 -56.37 2.20 35.80
N ALA A 302 -55.35 1.45 36.20
CA ALA A 302 -54.10 1.32 35.46
C ALA A 302 -54.25 0.74 34.03
N LEU A 303 -55.28 -0.05 33.73
CA LEU A 303 -55.36 -0.83 32.47
C LEU A 303 -56.79 -0.97 31.88
N GLY A 304 -57.66 0.05 31.94
CA GLY A 304 -59.05 -0.17 31.47
C GLY A 304 -59.98 1.04 31.32
N GLY A 305 -59.48 2.19 30.84
CA GLY A 305 -60.35 3.28 30.37
C GLY A 305 -61.35 3.85 31.40
N GLY A 306 -61.07 3.73 32.70
CA GLY A 306 -62.02 4.10 33.76
C GLY A 306 -61.33 4.50 35.06
N TYR A 307 -62.13 4.80 36.08
CA TYR A 307 -61.65 5.28 37.37
C TYR A 307 -62.32 4.55 38.54
N THR A 308 -61.74 4.68 39.73
CA THR A 308 -62.33 4.28 41.00
C THR A 308 -62.33 5.49 41.94
N CYS A 309 -63.28 5.51 42.87
CA CYS A 309 -63.32 6.52 43.93
C CYS A 309 -62.88 5.92 45.25
N VAL A 310 -62.03 6.64 45.97
CA VAL A 310 -61.74 6.38 47.38
C VAL A 310 -62.60 7.34 48.19
N CYS A 311 -63.56 6.79 48.93
CA CYS A 311 -64.53 7.57 49.69
C CYS A 311 -64.00 7.82 51.12
N PRO A 312 -63.98 9.06 51.60
CA PRO A 312 -63.60 9.37 52.98
C PRO A 312 -64.66 8.87 53.97
N SER A 313 -64.27 8.74 55.24
CA SER A 313 -65.14 8.34 56.35
C SER A 313 -66.42 9.17 56.39
N GLY A 314 -67.58 8.52 56.57
CA GLY A 314 -68.90 9.17 56.55
C GLY A 314 -69.55 9.26 55.17
N THR A 315 -68.85 8.85 54.10
CA THR A 315 -69.41 8.71 52.75
C THR A 315 -69.39 7.25 52.29
N MET A 316 -70.29 6.88 51.37
CA MET A 316 -70.33 5.56 50.74
C MET A 316 -70.20 5.65 49.22
N LYS A 317 -69.61 4.60 48.64
CA LYS A 317 -69.46 4.45 47.19
C LYS A 317 -70.80 4.02 46.58
N VAL A 318 -71.31 4.83 45.66
CA VAL A 318 -72.55 4.59 44.91
C VAL A 318 -72.22 4.56 43.42
N TYR A 319 -72.80 3.62 42.67
CA TYR A 319 -72.64 3.52 41.23
C TYR A 319 -73.86 4.14 40.52
N ARG A 320 -73.65 5.18 39.71
CA ARG A 320 -74.68 5.75 38.83
C ARG A 320 -74.26 5.60 37.37
N GLY A 321 -75.09 4.94 36.57
CA GLY A 321 -74.77 4.64 35.15
C GLY A 321 -73.45 3.88 35.00
N GLY A 322 -73.15 2.94 35.91
CA GLY A 322 -71.90 2.17 35.92
C GLY A 322 -70.66 2.91 36.43
N LYS A 323 -70.77 4.19 36.80
CA LYS A 323 -69.65 5.02 37.26
C LYS A 323 -69.66 5.20 38.80
N PRO A 324 -68.55 4.94 39.51
CA PRO A 324 -68.49 5.11 40.96
C PRO A 324 -68.46 6.59 41.34
N ARG A 325 -69.13 6.93 42.45
CA ARG A 325 -69.14 8.25 43.09
C ARG A 325 -69.24 8.09 44.61
N CYS A 326 -68.83 9.07 45.39
CA CYS A 326 -68.99 9.06 46.85
C CYS A 326 -70.11 10.01 47.25
N TYR A 327 -71.01 9.59 48.14
CA TYR A 327 -72.11 10.39 48.71
C TYR A 327 -72.20 10.16 50.22
N HIS A 328 -72.65 11.16 50.99
CA HIS A 328 -72.94 10.97 52.41
C HIS A 328 -74.05 9.93 52.61
N ARG A 329 -73.95 9.15 53.69
CA ARG A 329 -75.09 8.33 54.13
C ARG A 329 -76.19 9.29 54.56
N LEU A 330 -77.33 9.25 53.89
CA LEU A 330 -78.54 9.87 54.41
C LEU A 330 -78.92 9.07 55.66
N SER A 331 -78.90 9.75 56.81
CA SER A 331 -79.48 9.27 58.07
C SER A 331 -80.98 9.16 57.96
#